data_AF-A0A7Y9GF10-F1
#
_entry.id   AF-A0A7Y9GF10-F1
#
_cell.length_a   1.000
_cell.length_b   1.000
_cell.length_c   1.000
_cell.angle_alpha   90.00
_cell.angle_beta   90.00
_cell.angle_gamma   90.00
#
_symmetry.space_group_name_H-M   'P 1'
#
loop_
_entity.id
_entity.type
_entity.pdbx_description
1 polymer ?
#
loop_
_entity_poly.entity_id
_entity_poly.type
_entity_poly.pdbx_seq_one_letter_code
_entity_poly.pdbx_strand_id
1 'polypeptide(L)'
;MLLSCSGWACTRLISVSKVPGGNPVALRDPDAYAVEFMICDFCGSYFCDRCHASGSRLRAPRCTSCGGRLVPGARLEQMSGRARPAAAEHHDQGVRHLESGRLDDAVRELDEAVRLRPEYAAAHRMRGIALSATGRRAEALAAFEQALQRDPSDVVAHFERAGTLLAMERAAEAVAAYDQTIALRPDYPAPQINRAIILMDSGRDAEALAAVDGAVALLASGRAVGAGRYDLASAHSVKGAALVKLGRYEEALPAIDYAIDNGPDSWNDHYNKSYALERLGRMEESETARGIADSLRNA
;
A
#
# COMPACT_ATOMS: atom_id res chain seq x y z
N MET A 1 28.25 4.78 8.70
CA MET A 1 27.42 3.57 8.48
C MET A 1 26.08 4.02 7.92
N LEU A 2 25.51 3.24 6.98
CA LEU A 2 24.16 3.50 6.47
C LEU A 2 23.19 2.49 7.07
N LEU A 3 22.04 2.97 7.53
CA LEU A 3 20.93 2.16 8.02
C LEU A 3 19.68 2.47 7.19
N SER A 4 18.81 1.48 6.99
CA SER A 4 17.53 1.71 6.32
C SER A 4 16.48 2.16 7.32
N CYS A 5 15.69 3.19 6.96
CA CYS A 5 14.51 3.55 7.74
C CYS A 5 13.49 2.41 7.71
N SER A 6 12.92 2.09 8.86
CA SER A 6 11.85 1.09 9.03
C SER A 6 10.44 1.70 8.90
N GLY A 7 10.35 2.98 8.49
CA GLY A 7 9.08 3.62 8.19
C GLY A 7 8.45 3.02 6.93
N TRP A 8 7.12 2.86 6.92
CA TRP A 8 6.43 2.26 5.79
C TRP A 8 6.62 3.07 4.50
N ALA A 9 7.01 2.38 3.42
CA ALA A 9 7.35 2.97 2.12
C ALA A 9 8.40 4.10 2.17
N CYS A 10 9.18 4.19 3.26
CA CYS A 10 10.23 5.18 3.40
C CYS A 10 11.52 4.66 2.74
N THR A 11 12.00 5.37 1.72
CA THR A 11 13.23 5.04 1.01
C THR A 11 14.45 5.79 1.57
N ARG A 12 14.27 6.63 2.60
CA ARG A 12 15.38 7.41 3.19
C ARG A 12 16.38 6.51 3.91
N LEU A 13 17.66 6.79 3.67
CA LEU A 13 18.77 6.17 4.37
C LEU A 13 19.18 7.02 5.57
N ILE A 14 19.55 6.37 6.67
CA ILE A 14 20.05 7.01 7.87
C ILE A 14 21.58 6.95 7.85
N SER A 15 22.20 8.12 7.84
CA SER A 15 23.66 8.28 7.79
C SER A 15 24.23 8.49 9.18
N VAL A 16 24.83 7.44 9.72
CA VAL A 16 25.46 7.45 11.05
C VAL A 16 26.94 7.81 10.93
N SER A 17 27.33 8.93 11.53
CA SER A 17 28.72 9.43 11.61
C SER A 17 29.15 9.65 13.06
N LYS A 18 30.41 9.33 13.38
CA LYS A 18 31.05 9.67 14.67
C LYS A 18 31.65 11.09 14.68
N VAL A 19 31.69 11.77 13.53
CA VAL A 19 32.30 13.09 13.37
C VAL A 19 31.22 14.18 13.51
N PRO A 20 31.42 15.19 14.38
CA PRO A 20 30.55 16.36 14.46
C PRO A 20 30.42 17.05 13.10
N GLY A 21 29.19 17.29 12.64
CA GLY A 21 28.92 17.83 11.29
C GLY A 21 28.46 16.79 10.27
N GLY A 22 28.18 15.54 10.67
CA GLY A 22 27.51 14.54 9.84
C GLY A 22 28.30 14.12 8.59
N ASN A 23 27.71 13.24 7.78
CA ASN A 23 28.25 12.97 6.45
C ASN A 23 27.90 14.17 5.54
N PRO A 24 28.89 14.93 5.01
CA PRO A 24 28.62 16.13 4.23
C PRO A 24 27.81 15.90 2.96
N VAL A 25 27.76 14.66 2.45
CA VAL A 25 26.89 14.27 1.34
C VAL A 25 25.45 14.15 1.81
N ALA A 26 25.22 13.45 2.93
CA ALA A 26 23.89 13.31 3.52
C ALA A 26 23.28 14.65 3.95
N LEU A 27 24.09 15.60 4.41
CA LEU A 27 23.62 16.95 4.74
C LEU A 27 23.20 17.77 3.51
N ARG A 28 23.78 17.48 2.33
CA ARG A 28 23.44 18.17 1.08
C ARG A 28 22.20 17.57 0.39
N ASP A 29 21.75 16.40 0.82
CA ASP A 29 20.59 15.71 0.30
C ASP A 29 19.69 15.22 1.45
N PRO A 30 18.97 16.16 2.12
CA PRO A 30 18.10 15.83 3.24
C PRO A 30 16.87 15.03 2.79
N ASP A 31 16.53 15.04 1.51
CA ASP A 31 15.40 14.28 0.98
C ASP A 31 15.71 12.79 0.89
N ALA A 32 16.94 12.42 0.50
CA ALA A 32 17.38 11.02 0.46
C ALA A 32 17.95 10.52 1.79
N TYR A 33 18.51 11.41 2.62
CA TYR A 33 19.20 11.01 3.85
C TYR A 33 18.66 11.68 5.11
N ALA A 34 18.73 10.95 6.22
CA ALA A 34 18.54 11.47 7.56
C ALA A 34 19.85 11.35 8.36
N VAL A 35 20.20 12.39 9.10
CA VAL A 35 21.33 12.39 10.04
C VAL A 35 20.86 12.30 11.49
N GLU A 36 19.63 12.73 11.75
CA GLU A 36 18.91 12.49 13.00
C GLU A 36 17.93 11.32 12.82
N PHE A 37 17.89 10.46 13.83
CA PHE A 37 17.05 9.27 13.81
C PHE A 37 16.79 8.77 15.22
N MET A 38 15.80 7.90 15.33
CA MET A 38 15.44 7.22 16.55
C MET A 38 15.58 5.71 16.39
N ILE A 39 15.84 5.03 17.49
CA ILE A 39 15.96 3.57 17.59
C ILE A 39 14.87 3.07 18.51
N CYS A 40 14.18 2.00 18.12
CA CYS A 40 13.27 1.32 19.02
C CYS A 40 14.04 0.57 20.12
N ASP A 41 13.77 0.88 21.39
CA ASP A 41 14.41 0.22 22.53
C ASP A 41 13.98 -1.24 22.74
N PHE A 42 12.97 -1.69 22.01
CA PHE A 42 12.50 -3.06 21.99
C PHE A 42 13.01 -3.86 20.78
N CYS A 43 12.60 -3.50 19.56
CA CYS A 43 12.92 -4.28 18.35
C CYS A 43 14.22 -3.86 17.65
N GLY A 44 14.82 -2.72 18.04
CA GLY A 44 16.02 -2.19 17.41
C GLY A 44 15.82 -1.60 16.02
N SER A 45 14.58 -1.44 15.53
CA SER A 45 14.27 -0.76 14.26
C SER A 45 14.67 0.71 14.30
N TYR A 46 15.03 1.25 13.13
CA TYR A 46 15.51 2.62 12.96
C TYR A 46 14.45 3.48 12.25
N PHE A 47 14.23 4.71 12.71
CA PHE A 47 13.28 5.63 12.09
C PHE A 47 13.95 6.97 11.86
N CYS A 48 13.91 7.47 10.61
CA CYS A 48 14.40 8.81 10.31
C CYS A 48 13.54 9.88 11.00
N ASP A 49 14.14 11.07 11.17
CA ASP A 49 13.49 12.32 11.56
C ASP A 49 12.04 12.47 11.08
N ARG A 50 11.77 12.23 9.79
CA ARG A 50 10.43 12.36 9.21
C ARG A 50 9.45 11.28 9.68
N CYS A 51 9.89 10.03 9.76
CA CYS A 51 9.02 8.91 10.12
C CYS A 51 8.68 8.85 11.61
N HIS A 52 9.47 9.48 12.49
CA HIS A 52 9.15 9.58 13.90
C HIS A 52 8.57 10.94 14.32
N ALA A 53 8.57 11.95 13.43
CA ALA A 53 8.04 13.29 13.72
C ALA A 53 6.50 13.37 13.73
N SER A 54 5.81 12.42 13.10
CA SER A 54 4.35 12.38 13.03
C SER A 54 3.73 11.97 14.39
N GLY A 55 3.53 12.93 15.30
CA GLY A 55 2.49 12.83 16.35
C GLY A 55 2.83 13.13 17.82
N SER A 56 3.28 14.34 18.15
CA SER A 56 2.77 15.19 19.26
C SER A 56 3.83 15.89 20.12
N ARG A 57 3.46 17.10 20.57
CA ARG A 57 4.14 17.92 21.57
C ARG A 57 4.13 17.31 23.00
N LEU A 58 3.54 16.13 23.25
CA LEU A 58 3.31 15.62 24.63
C LEU A 58 3.38 14.08 24.85
N ARG A 59 3.81 13.24 23.88
CA ARG A 59 4.13 11.81 24.15
C ARG A 59 5.43 11.40 23.49
N ALA A 60 6.25 10.61 24.19
CA ALA A 60 7.46 10.03 23.63
C ALA A 60 7.12 9.24 22.36
N PRO A 61 7.88 9.41 21.26
CA PRO A 61 7.59 8.75 20.00
C PRO A 61 7.63 7.22 20.20
N ARG A 62 6.61 6.52 19.71
CA ARG A 62 6.52 5.06 19.77
C ARG A 62 6.90 4.47 18.41
N CYS A 63 7.50 3.30 18.44
CA CYS A 63 7.84 2.55 17.24
C CYS A 63 6.56 2.14 16.52
N THR A 64 6.39 2.55 15.27
CA THR A 64 5.23 2.19 14.43
C THR A 64 5.23 0.70 14.05
N SER A 65 6.33 -0.02 14.29
CA SER A 65 6.36 -1.47 14.16
C SER A 65 5.85 -2.17 15.42
N CYS A 66 6.47 -1.95 16.58
CA CYS A 66 6.19 -2.76 17.78
C CYS A 66 5.55 -2.02 18.96
N GLY A 67 5.27 -0.72 18.83
CA GLY A 67 4.79 0.12 19.92
C GLY A 67 5.81 0.36 21.04
N GLY A 68 7.04 -0.11 20.89
CA GLY A 68 8.17 0.14 21.80
C GLY A 68 8.56 1.61 21.87
N ARG A 69 9.30 2.01 22.89
CA ARG A 69 9.72 3.41 23.05
C ARG A 69 10.86 3.69 22.09
N LEU A 70 10.75 4.82 21.38
CA LEU A 70 11.86 5.30 20.57
C LEU A 70 12.83 6.09 21.44
N VAL A 71 14.12 5.80 21.30
CA VAL A 71 15.23 6.52 21.96
C VAL A 71 16.15 7.16 20.91
N PRO A 72 16.86 8.26 21.24
CA PRO A 72 17.73 8.94 20.28
C PRO A 72 18.82 8.04 19.70
N GLY A 73 19.10 8.21 18.40
CA GLY A 73 20.17 7.51 17.67
C GLY A 73 21.56 7.65 18.28
N ALA A 74 21.82 8.68 19.09
CA ALA A 74 23.05 8.82 19.88
C ALA A 74 23.31 7.62 20.82
N ARG A 75 22.28 6.82 21.15
CA ARG A 75 22.41 5.60 21.95
C ARG A 75 22.73 4.35 21.13
N LEU A 76 22.99 4.47 19.82
CA LEU A 76 23.19 3.32 18.94
C LEU A 76 24.23 2.33 19.47
N GLU A 77 25.39 2.81 19.93
CA GLU A 77 26.43 1.92 20.48
C GLU A 77 25.97 1.14 21.72
N GLN A 78 25.10 1.72 22.56
CA GLN A 78 24.53 1.06 23.75
C GLN A 78 23.42 0.05 23.41
N MET A 79 22.88 0.14 22.20
CA MET A 79 21.79 -0.70 21.72
C MET A 79 22.29 -1.81 20.80
N SER A 80 23.36 -1.55 20.06
CA SER A 80 24.08 -2.53 19.26
C SER A 80 24.54 -3.70 20.13
N GLY A 81 24.08 -4.91 19.83
CA GLY A 81 24.45 -6.13 20.55
C GLY A 81 23.45 -6.59 21.63
N ARG A 82 22.35 -5.86 21.87
CA ARG A 82 21.25 -6.37 22.67
C ARG A 82 20.57 -7.54 21.95
N ALA A 83 20.30 -8.63 22.66
CA ALA A 83 19.49 -9.73 22.15
C ALA A 83 18.12 -9.20 21.73
N ARG A 84 17.64 -9.62 20.55
CA ARG A 84 16.29 -9.27 20.12
C ARG A 84 15.29 -10.03 20.99
N PRO A 85 14.19 -9.39 21.41
CA PRO A 85 13.13 -10.09 22.12
C PRO A 85 12.52 -11.17 21.23
N ALA A 86 12.19 -12.33 21.80
CA ALA A 86 11.62 -13.47 21.06
C ALA A 86 10.40 -13.07 20.21
N ALA A 87 9.51 -12.21 20.73
CA ALA A 87 8.36 -11.72 19.94
C ALA A 87 8.77 -10.98 18.65
N ALA A 88 9.88 -10.22 18.68
CA ALA A 88 10.42 -9.55 17.51
C ALA A 88 11.09 -10.55 16.55
N GLU A 89 11.76 -11.57 17.08
CA GLU A 89 12.36 -12.63 16.26
C GLU A 89 11.30 -13.44 15.52
N HIS A 90 10.24 -13.87 16.21
CA HIS A 90 9.09 -14.55 15.61
C HIS A 90 8.38 -13.66 14.58
N HIS A 91 8.20 -12.36 14.87
CA HIS A 91 7.69 -11.41 13.88
C HIS A 91 8.55 -11.40 12.60
N ASP A 92 9.87 -11.26 12.73
CA ASP A 92 10.78 -11.18 11.60
C ASP A 92 10.90 -12.51 10.84
N GLN A 93 10.77 -13.64 11.52
CA GLN A 93 10.64 -14.95 10.89
C GLN A 93 9.33 -15.03 10.09
N GLY A 94 8.22 -14.62 10.68
CA GLY A 94 6.92 -14.58 10.02
C GLY A 94 6.91 -13.73 8.74
N VAL A 95 7.52 -12.54 8.79
CA VAL A 95 7.70 -11.69 7.60
C VAL A 95 8.54 -12.38 6.52
N ARG A 96 9.66 -13.02 6.88
CA ARG A 96 10.47 -13.78 5.91
C ARG A 96 9.72 -14.96 5.31
N HIS A 97 8.90 -15.65 6.10
CA HIS A 97 8.06 -16.73 5.60
C HIS A 97 7.03 -16.23 4.60
N LEU A 98 6.37 -15.09 4.89
CA LEU A 98 5.48 -14.38 3.96
C LEU A 98 6.17 -14.06 2.63
N GLU A 99 7.33 -13.41 2.68
CA GLU A 99 8.11 -13.03 1.49
C GLU A 99 8.50 -14.25 0.63
N SER A 100 8.72 -15.39 1.27
CA SER A 100 9.05 -16.65 0.59
C SER A 100 7.84 -17.51 0.21
N GLY A 101 6.62 -17.03 0.42
CA GLY A 101 5.37 -17.74 0.10
C GLY A 101 5.03 -18.92 1.02
N ARG A 102 5.78 -19.13 2.12
CA ARG A 102 5.47 -20.16 3.12
C ARG A 102 4.42 -19.64 4.09
N LEU A 103 3.18 -19.53 3.61
CA LEU A 103 2.12 -18.79 4.29
C LEU A 103 1.72 -19.40 5.65
N ASP A 104 1.62 -20.73 5.76
CA ASP A 104 1.26 -21.38 7.03
C ASP A 104 2.35 -21.23 8.09
N ASP A 105 3.62 -21.34 7.70
CA ASP A 105 4.73 -21.05 8.60
C ASP A 105 4.69 -19.60 9.06
N ALA A 106 4.38 -18.66 8.16
CA ALA A 106 4.25 -17.26 8.53
C ALA A 106 3.16 -17.05 9.56
N VAL A 107 1.98 -17.65 9.37
CA VAL A 107 0.89 -17.58 10.35
C VAL A 107 1.36 -18.13 11.71
N ARG A 108 2.04 -19.28 11.74
CA ARG A 108 2.55 -19.89 12.98
C ARG A 108 3.54 -18.97 13.71
N GLU A 109 4.50 -18.40 13.00
CA GLU A 109 5.47 -17.47 13.60
C GLU A 109 4.79 -16.18 14.10
N LEU A 110 3.82 -15.67 13.35
CA LEU A 110 3.11 -14.45 13.71
C LEU A 110 2.13 -14.68 14.88
N ASP A 111 1.51 -15.85 14.97
CA ASP A 111 0.72 -16.30 16.12
C ASP A 111 1.59 -16.32 17.39
N GLU A 112 2.81 -16.84 17.29
CA GLU A 112 3.75 -16.86 18.42
C GLU A 112 4.20 -15.44 18.81
N ALA A 113 4.47 -14.57 17.83
CA ALA A 113 4.81 -13.17 18.08
C ALA A 113 3.71 -12.42 18.84
N VAL A 114 2.44 -12.57 18.43
CA VAL A 114 1.31 -11.94 19.12
C VAL A 114 0.99 -12.61 20.46
N ARG A 115 1.27 -13.91 20.62
CA ARG A 115 1.15 -14.61 21.92
C ARG A 115 2.16 -14.07 22.94
N LEU A 116 3.42 -13.91 22.51
CA LEU A 116 4.49 -13.38 23.35
C LEU A 116 4.31 -11.88 23.65
N ARG A 117 3.70 -11.14 22.73
CA ARG A 117 3.39 -9.72 22.91
C ARG A 117 2.05 -9.35 22.25
N PRO A 118 0.95 -9.42 23.01
CA PRO A 118 -0.39 -9.07 22.50
C PRO A 118 -0.50 -7.62 21.99
N GLU A 119 0.35 -6.72 22.48
CA GLU A 119 0.39 -5.30 22.09
C GLU A 119 1.26 -5.01 20.85
N TYR A 120 1.75 -6.04 20.16
CA TYR A 120 2.61 -5.89 18.99
C TYR A 120 1.77 -5.61 17.73
N ALA A 121 1.45 -4.33 17.49
CA ALA A 121 0.62 -3.89 16.36
C ALA A 121 1.08 -4.44 14.99
N ALA A 122 2.36 -4.33 14.63
CA ALA A 122 2.83 -4.87 13.35
C ALA A 122 2.74 -6.40 13.25
N ALA A 123 2.86 -7.15 14.36
CA ALA A 123 2.67 -8.60 14.32
C ALA A 123 1.22 -8.94 14.02
N HIS A 124 0.25 -8.24 14.62
CA HIS A 124 -1.16 -8.37 14.24
C HIS A 124 -1.43 -7.99 12.78
N ARG A 125 -0.82 -6.92 12.27
CA ARG A 125 -0.94 -6.54 10.86
C ARG A 125 -0.40 -7.63 9.95
N MET A 126 0.84 -8.07 10.16
CA MET A 126 1.46 -9.12 9.34
C MET A 126 0.68 -10.43 9.44
N ARG A 127 0.16 -10.76 10.63
CA ARG A 127 -0.74 -11.91 10.85
C ARG A 127 -1.99 -11.80 9.99
N GLY A 128 -2.61 -10.62 9.94
CA GLY A 128 -3.74 -10.33 9.07
C GLY A 128 -3.43 -10.56 7.60
N ILE A 129 -2.28 -10.09 7.12
CA ILE A 129 -1.82 -10.31 5.73
C ILE A 129 -1.66 -11.81 5.46
N ALA A 130 -0.98 -12.55 6.34
CA ALA A 130 -0.78 -13.99 6.18
C ALA A 130 -2.10 -14.78 6.18
N LEU A 131 -3.04 -14.42 7.05
CA LEU A 131 -4.37 -15.02 7.10
C LEU A 131 -5.21 -14.68 5.86
N SER A 132 -5.10 -13.46 5.35
CA SER A 132 -5.79 -13.04 4.12
C SER A 132 -5.27 -13.86 2.93
N ALA A 133 -3.94 -14.01 2.81
CA ALA A 133 -3.29 -14.78 1.76
C ALA A 133 -3.63 -16.29 1.80
N THR A 134 -3.92 -16.84 2.98
CA THR A 134 -4.39 -18.23 3.15
C THR A 134 -5.91 -18.39 3.01
N GLY A 135 -6.64 -17.32 2.68
CA GLY A 135 -8.10 -17.35 2.52
C GLY A 135 -8.89 -17.34 3.84
N ARG A 136 -8.21 -17.24 5.00
CA ARG A 136 -8.80 -17.18 6.35
C ARG A 136 -9.29 -15.76 6.66
N ARG A 137 -10.19 -15.24 5.80
CA ARG A 137 -10.59 -13.82 5.74
C ARG A 137 -11.19 -13.26 7.03
N ALA A 138 -12.01 -14.04 7.74
CA ALA A 138 -12.60 -13.60 9.00
C ALA A 138 -11.54 -13.39 10.11
N GLU A 139 -10.56 -14.30 10.19
CA GLU A 139 -9.46 -14.18 11.15
C GLU A 139 -8.49 -13.07 10.76
N ALA A 140 -8.28 -12.85 9.46
CA ALA A 140 -7.51 -11.73 8.95
C ALA A 140 -8.11 -10.40 9.37
N LEU A 141 -9.43 -10.23 9.22
CA LEU A 141 -10.15 -9.03 9.65
C LEU A 141 -9.97 -8.77 11.15
N ALA A 142 -10.14 -9.80 11.98
CA ALA A 142 -9.92 -9.69 13.42
C ALA A 142 -8.47 -9.27 13.75
N ALA A 143 -7.47 -9.80 13.03
CA ALA A 143 -6.08 -9.42 13.22
C ALA A 143 -5.82 -7.96 12.82
N PHE A 144 -6.39 -7.49 11.70
CA PHE A 144 -6.30 -6.07 11.32
C PHE A 144 -6.99 -5.16 12.33
N GLU A 145 -8.14 -5.56 12.88
CA GLU A 145 -8.81 -4.81 13.94
C GLU A 145 -7.94 -4.73 15.21
N GLN A 146 -7.26 -5.82 15.59
CA GLN A 146 -6.29 -5.78 16.68
C GLN A 146 -5.12 -4.85 16.38
N ALA A 147 -4.58 -4.86 15.16
CA ALA A 147 -3.53 -3.93 14.76
C ALA A 147 -4.00 -2.46 14.87
N LEU A 148 -5.18 -2.15 14.32
CA LEU A 148 -5.76 -0.80 14.28
C LEU A 148 -6.21 -0.29 15.65
N GLN A 149 -6.61 -1.16 16.59
CA GLN A 149 -6.85 -0.77 17.98
C GLN A 149 -5.58 -0.23 18.66
N ARG A 150 -4.40 -0.71 18.25
CA ARG A 150 -3.10 -0.37 18.85
C ARG A 150 -2.39 0.74 18.09
N ASP A 151 -2.53 0.75 16.77
CA ASP A 151 -2.09 1.82 15.89
C ASP A 151 -3.20 2.19 14.90
N PRO A 152 -4.07 3.15 15.27
CA PRO A 152 -5.14 3.61 14.39
C PRO A 152 -4.65 4.28 13.10
N SER A 153 -3.37 4.66 13.05
CA SER A 153 -2.73 5.32 11.90
C SER A 153 -2.03 4.36 10.95
N ASP A 154 -2.16 3.04 11.17
CA ASP A 154 -1.54 2.02 10.33
C ASP A 154 -2.23 1.94 8.95
N VAL A 155 -1.64 2.67 8.01
CA VAL A 155 -2.09 2.79 6.60
C VAL A 155 -2.24 1.43 5.93
N VAL A 156 -1.29 0.52 6.19
CA VAL A 156 -1.26 -0.81 5.57
C VAL A 156 -2.38 -1.66 6.14
N ALA A 157 -2.58 -1.63 7.46
CA ALA A 157 -3.68 -2.37 8.07
C ALA A 157 -5.04 -1.91 7.54
N HIS A 158 -5.27 -0.61 7.33
CA HIS A 158 -6.51 -0.12 6.69
C HIS A 158 -6.66 -0.60 5.24
N PHE A 159 -5.58 -0.51 4.45
CA PHE A 159 -5.60 -0.92 3.04
C PHE A 159 -5.87 -2.42 2.86
N GLU A 160 -5.14 -3.25 3.60
CA GLU A 160 -5.29 -4.71 3.54
C GLU A 160 -6.65 -5.15 4.10
N ARG A 161 -7.11 -4.50 5.18
CA ARG A 161 -8.47 -4.71 5.70
C ARG A 161 -9.53 -4.41 4.65
N ALA A 162 -9.39 -3.34 3.88
CA ALA A 162 -10.31 -3.00 2.80
C ALA A 162 -10.35 -4.09 1.72
N GLY A 163 -9.18 -4.59 1.30
CA GLY A 163 -9.08 -5.70 0.35
C GLY A 163 -9.71 -6.99 0.88
N THR A 164 -9.48 -7.34 2.14
CA THR A 164 -10.12 -8.50 2.78
C THR A 164 -11.64 -8.34 2.87
N LEU A 165 -12.15 -7.14 3.19
CA LEU A 165 -13.58 -6.85 3.22
C LEU A 165 -14.23 -7.00 1.84
N LEU A 166 -13.57 -6.54 0.76
CA LEU A 166 -14.03 -6.77 -0.60
C LEU A 166 -14.12 -8.25 -0.97
N ALA A 167 -13.10 -9.03 -0.60
CA ALA A 167 -13.10 -10.46 -0.84
C ALA A 167 -14.16 -11.22 0.00
N MET A 168 -14.80 -10.54 0.95
CA MET A 168 -15.97 -11.01 1.71
C MET A 168 -17.28 -10.36 1.25
N GLU A 169 -17.29 -9.66 0.10
CA GLU A 169 -18.44 -8.96 -0.47
C GLU A 169 -18.99 -7.81 0.41
N ARG A 170 -18.18 -7.29 1.33
CA ARG A 170 -18.54 -6.18 2.25
C ARG A 170 -18.10 -4.83 1.67
N ALA A 171 -18.65 -4.50 0.51
CA ALA A 171 -18.24 -3.34 -0.29
C ALA A 171 -18.31 -1.99 0.46
N ALA A 172 -19.38 -1.72 1.20
CA ALA A 172 -19.53 -0.46 1.93
C ALA A 172 -18.45 -0.26 3.01
N GLU A 173 -18.09 -1.33 3.72
CA GLU A 173 -17.05 -1.27 4.75
C GLU A 173 -15.65 -1.20 4.15
N ALA A 174 -15.44 -1.82 2.99
CA ALA A 174 -14.19 -1.67 2.24
C ALA A 174 -13.97 -0.24 1.76
N VAL A 175 -15.01 0.43 1.24
CA VAL A 175 -14.93 1.86 0.88
C VAL A 175 -14.54 2.70 2.08
N ALA A 176 -15.17 2.49 3.24
CA ALA A 176 -14.83 3.22 4.46
C ALA A 176 -13.37 2.99 4.90
N ALA A 177 -12.86 1.77 4.74
CA ALA A 177 -11.46 1.45 5.04
C ALA A 177 -10.49 2.09 4.03
N TYR A 178 -10.80 2.10 2.74
CA TYR A 178 -10.01 2.83 1.73
C TYR A 178 -10.05 4.35 1.98
N ASP A 179 -11.17 4.92 2.39
CA ASP A 179 -11.28 6.33 2.76
C ASP A 179 -10.33 6.68 3.92
N GLN A 180 -10.17 5.79 4.92
CA GLN A 180 -9.17 5.96 5.98
C GLN A 180 -7.74 5.92 5.43
N THR A 181 -7.44 4.99 4.52
CA THR A 181 -6.12 4.94 3.87
C THR A 181 -5.83 6.24 3.10
N ILE A 182 -6.79 6.75 2.34
CA ILE A 182 -6.67 8.00 1.57
C ILE A 182 -6.44 9.20 2.51
N ALA A 183 -7.17 9.26 3.63
CA ALA A 183 -7.04 10.34 4.60
C ALA A 183 -5.66 10.35 5.27
N LEU A 184 -5.12 9.16 5.60
CA LEU A 184 -3.81 9.01 6.22
C LEU A 184 -2.66 9.21 5.23
N ARG A 185 -2.84 8.77 3.97
CA ARG A 185 -1.82 8.81 2.91
C ARG A 185 -2.44 9.20 1.56
N PRO A 186 -2.67 10.51 1.33
CA PRO A 186 -3.23 11.00 0.07
C PRO A 186 -2.28 10.84 -1.12
N ASP A 187 -0.99 10.55 -0.86
CA ASP A 187 0.05 10.27 -1.85
C ASP A 187 0.13 8.78 -2.25
N TYR A 188 -0.73 7.91 -1.71
CA TYR A 188 -0.85 6.50 -2.09
C TYR A 188 -2.03 6.32 -3.07
N PRO A 189 -1.80 6.00 -4.36
CA PRO A 189 -2.87 5.97 -5.37
C PRO A 189 -3.76 4.72 -5.33
N ALA A 190 -3.24 3.54 -4.95
CA ALA A 190 -3.99 2.28 -5.02
C ALA A 190 -5.36 2.29 -4.30
N PRO A 191 -5.52 2.89 -3.11
CA PRO A 191 -6.83 3.02 -2.46
C PRO A 191 -7.85 3.80 -3.29
N GLN A 192 -7.43 4.84 -4.03
CA GLN A 192 -8.32 5.64 -4.86
C GLN A 192 -8.82 4.83 -6.07
N ILE A 193 -7.91 4.06 -6.69
CA ILE A 193 -8.22 3.16 -7.82
C ILE A 193 -9.21 2.08 -7.36
N ASN A 194 -8.91 1.38 -6.26
CA ASN A 194 -9.77 0.32 -5.73
C ASN A 194 -11.14 0.86 -5.31
N ARG A 195 -11.18 2.04 -4.68
CA ARG A 195 -12.43 2.72 -4.34
C ARG A 195 -13.25 3.06 -5.58
N ALA A 196 -12.62 3.54 -6.65
CA ALA A 196 -13.31 3.86 -7.91
C ALA A 196 -13.98 2.63 -8.52
N ILE A 197 -13.31 1.47 -8.50
CA ILE A 197 -13.88 0.19 -8.98
C ILE A 197 -15.17 -0.14 -8.22
N ILE A 198 -15.15 -0.09 -6.88
CA ILE A 198 -16.35 -0.38 -6.06
C ILE A 198 -17.50 0.60 -6.35
N LEU A 199 -17.16 1.88 -6.57
CA LEU A 199 -18.15 2.90 -6.90
C LEU A 199 -18.82 2.63 -8.25
N MET A 200 -18.06 2.17 -9.26
CA MET A 200 -18.63 1.77 -10.55
C MET A 200 -19.55 0.56 -10.44
N ASP A 201 -19.19 -0.42 -9.62
CA ASP A 201 -20.03 -1.61 -9.37
C ASP A 201 -21.34 -1.22 -8.65
N SER A 202 -21.31 -0.12 -7.90
CA SER A 202 -22.47 0.47 -7.22
C SER A 202 -23.24 1.48 -8.10
N GLY A 203 -22.89 1.64 -9.38
CA GLY A 203 -23.52 2.59 -10.31
C GLY A 203 -23.20 4.07 -10.04
N ARG A 204 -22.20 4.37 -9.21
CA ARG A 204 -21.76 5.73 -8.86
C ARG A 204 -20.62 6.18 -9.79
N ASP A 205 -20.83 6.06 -11.10
CA ASP A 205 -19.78 6.19 -12.11
C ASP A 205 -19.12 7.57 -12.16
N ALA A 206 -19.89 8.64 -11.92
CA ALA A 206 -19.36 10.01 -11.88
C ALA A 206 -18.38 10.21 -10.71
N GLU A 207 -18.66 9.62 -9.55
CA GLU A 207 -17.78 9.67 -8.38
C GLU A 207 -16.55 8.79 -8.56
N ALA A 208 -16.71 7.63 -9.22
CA ALA A 208 -15.59 6.79 -9.61
C ALA A 208 -14.64 7.52 -10.56
N LEU A 209 -15.17 8.21 -11.57
CA LEU A 209 -14.38 8.99 -12.50
C LEU A 209 -13.57 10.09 -11.79
N ALA A 210 -14.20 10.83 -10.88
CA ALA A 210 -13.50 11.85 -10.10
C ALA A 210 -12.38 11.26 -9.22
N ALA A 211 -12.62 10.10 -8.61
CA ALA A 211 -11.61 9.42 -7.79
C ALA A 211 -10.41 8.94 -8.62
N VAL A 212 -10.66 8.33 -9.78
CA VAL A 212 -9.59 7.81 -10.63
C VAL A 212 -8.83 8.93 -11.36
N ASP A 213 -9.47 10.06 -11.67
CA ASP A 213 -8.78 11.25 -12.19
C ASP A 213 -7.74 11.80 -11.18
N GLY A 214 -8.08 11.79 -9.89
CA GLY A 214 -7.15 12.13 -8.81
C GLY A 214 -5.94 11.19 -8.76
N ALA A 215 -6.19 9.88 -8.91
CA ALA A 215 -5.14 8.87 -8.93
C ALA A 215 -4.21 9.02 -10.14
N VAL A 216 -4.76 9.24 -11.34
CA VAL A 216 -3.99 9.50 -12.57
C VAL A 216 -3.11 10.74 -12.41
N ALA A 217 -3.66 11.85 -11.90
CA ALA A 217 -2.89 13.07 -11.68
C ALA A 217 -1.76 12.87 -10.66
N LEU A 218 -2.00 12.13 -9.58
CA LEU A 218 -0.99 11.80 -8.58
C LEU A 218 0.14 10.96 -9.17
N LEU A 219 -0.20 9.89 -9.90
CA LEU A 219 0.76 9.00 -10.56
C LEU A 219 1.60 9.74 -11.60
N ALA A 220 0.97 10.56 -12.44
CA ALA A 220 1.65 11.38 -13.44
C ALA A 220 2.58 12.44 -12.82
N SER A 221 2.32 12.88 -11.59
CA SER A 221 3.16 13.86 -10.90
C SER A 221 4.51 13.31 -10.41
N GLY A 222 4.71 11.98 -10.41
CA GLY A 222 5.92 11.34 -9.89
C GLY A 222 6.06 11.37 -8.35
N ARG A 223 5.06 11.91 -7.64
CA ARG A 223 5.04 12.00 -6.16
C ARG A 223 4.32 10.84 -5.49
N ALA A 224 3.79 9.90 -6.27
CA ALA A 224 3.08 8.75 -5.76
C ALA A 224 4.02 7.83 -4.96
N VAL A 225 3.55 7.37 -3.80
CA VAL A 225 4.24 6.33 -3.03
C VAL A 225 3.63 4.97 -3.32
N GLY A 226 4.44 3.91 -3.24
CA GLY A 226 3.96 2.53 -3.42
C GLY A 226 3.37 2.26 -4.81
N ALA A 227 3.68 3.09 -5.80
CA ALA A 227 3.22 2.91 -7.17
C ALA A 227 3.95 1.73 -7.83
N GLY A 228 3.17 0.79 -8.36
CA GLY A 228 3.62 -0.31 -9.19
C GLY A 228 3.86 0.10 -10.65
N ARG A 229 4.53 -0.79 -11.40
CA ARG A 229 4.87 -0.59 -12.83
C ARG A 229 3.65 -0.26 -13.70
N TYR A 230 2.50 -0.85 -13.38
CA TYR A 230 1.29 -0.78 -14.20
C TYR A 230 0.17 0.03 -13.53
N ASP A 231 0.43 0.73 -12.43
CA ASP A 231 -0.63 1.43 -11.69
C ASP A 231 -1.24 2.57 -12.51
N LEU A 232 -0.43 3.29 -13.29
CA LEU A 232 -0.93 4.35 -14.16
C LEU A 232 -1.79 3.77 -15.29
N ALA A 233 -1.35 2.68 -15.93
CA ALA A 233 -2.16 1.98 -16.92
C ALA A 233 -3.47 1.44 -16.32
N SER A 234 -3.41 0.88 -15.11
CA SER A 234 -4.59 0.37 -14.38
C SER A 234 -5.57 1.49 -14.02
N ALA A 235 -5.07 2.66 -13.60
CA ALA A 235 -5.91 3.83 -13.37
C ALA A 235 -6.59 4.31 -14.67
N HIS A 236 -5.86 4.28 -15.78
CA HIS A 236 -6.41 4.60 -17.09
C HIS A 236 -7.47 3.58 -17.57
N SER A 237 -7.30 2.29 -17.27
CA SER A 237 -8.31 1.24 -17.53
C SER A 237 -9.62 1.55 -16.79
N VAL A 238 -9.54 1.81 -15.48
CA VAL A 238 -10.70 2.16 -14.65
C VAL A 238 -11.35 3.46 -15.12
N LYS A 239 -10.55 4.47 -15.50
CA LYS A 239 -11.05 5.72 -16.09
C LYS A 239 -11.81 5.49 -17.39
N GLY A 240 -11.26 4.71 -18.30
CA GLY A 240 -11.90 4.34 -19.56
C GLY A 240 -13.24 3.64 -19.34
N ALA A 241 -13.27 2.67 -18.43
CA ALA A 241 -14.49 1.95 -18.07
C ALA A 241 -15.56 2.85 -17.43
N ALA A 242 -15.17 3.78 -16.54
CA ALA A 242 -16.09 4.76 -15.96
C ALA A 242 -16.68 5.71 -17.03
N LEU A 243 -15.86 6.19 -17.95
CA LEU A 243 -16.30 7.05 -19.06
C LEU A 243 -17.27 6.32 -20.01
N VAL A 244 -17.02 5.04 -20.29
CA VAL A 244 -17.93 4.19 -21.07
C VAL A 244 -19.30 4.07 -20.40
N LYS A 245 -19.35 3.81 -19.08
CA LYS A 245 -20.61 3.73 -18.34
C LYS A 245 -21.37 5.06 -18.32
N LEU A 246 -20.65 6.18 -18.30
CA LEU A 246 -21.21 7.53 -18.40
C LEU A 246 -21.62 7.94 -19.83
N GLY A 247 -21.37 7.12 -20.84
CA GLY A 247 -21.66 7.43 -22.24
C GLY A 247 -20.70 8.44 -22.90
N ARG A 248 -19.56 8.72 -22.26
CA ARG A 248 -18.55 9.68 -22.74
C ARG A 248 -17.50 8.97 -23.60
N TYR A 249 -17.93 8.43 -24.73
CA TYR A 249 -17.14 7.48 -25.53
C TYR A 249 -15.89 8.09 -26.16
N GLU A 250 -15.98 9.33 -26.67
CA GLU A 250 -14.83 10.04 -27.25
C GLU A 250 -13.72 10.28 -26.23
N GLU A 251 -14.10 10.56 -24.97
CA GLU A 251 -13.14 10.74 -23.87
C GLU A 251 -12.61 9.42 -23.32
N ALA A 252 -13.39 8.34 -23.44
CA ALA A 252 -12.98 7.02 -22.98
C ALA A 252 -11.82 6.45 -23.81
N LEU A 253 -11.84 6.64 -25.13
CA LEU A 253 -10.88 6.00 -26.04
C LEU A 253 -9.40 6.31 -25.70
N PRO A 254 -8.98 7.58 -25.51
CA PRO A 254 -7.59 7.86 -25.14
C PRO A 254 -7.16 7.23 -23.81
N ALA A 255 -8.09 7.11 -22.84
CA ALA A 255 -7.79 6.46 -21.57
C ALA A 255 -7.63 4.94 -21.75
N ILE A 256 -8.49 4.32 -22.55
CA ILE A 256 -8.43 2.88 -22.85
C ILE A 256 -7.16 2.56 -23.67
N ASP A 257 -6.84 3.38 -24.68
CA ASP A 257 -5.63 3.23 -25.49
C ASP A 257 -4.37 3.31 -24.63
N TYR A 258 -4.31 4.29 -23.71
CA TYR A 258 -3.20 4.38 -22.77
C TYR A 258 -3.06 3.10 -21.93
N ALA A 259 -4.17 2.55 -21.43
CA ALA A 259 -4.17 1.33 -20.62
C ALA A 259 -3.66 0.12 -21.42
N ILE A 260 -4.09 -0.04 -22.67
CA ILE A 260 -3.66 -1.11 -23.58
C ILE A 260 -2.16 -0.97 -23.90
N ASP A 261 -1.69 0.24 -24.23
CA ASP A 261 -0.31 0.45 -24.67
C ASP A 261 0.72 0.33 -23.54
N ASN A 262 0.31 0.53 -22.28
CA ASN A 262 1.22 0.62 -21.14
C ASN A 262 0.95 -0.42 -20.04
N GLY A 263 -0.11 -1.22 -20.16
CA GLY A 263 -0.54 -2.22 -19.21
C GLY A 263 -0.35 -3.65 -19.70
N PRO A 264 -0.63 -4.65 -18.86
CA PRO A 264 -0.82 -6.03 -19.32
C PRO A 264 -2.09 -6.16 -20.18
N ASP A 265 -2.09 -7.12 -21.11
CA ASP A 265 -3.26 -7.41 -21.95
C ASP A 265 -4.49 -7.72 -21.08
N SER A 266 -5.60 -7.05 -21.38
CA SER A 266 -6.79 -7.04 -20.55
C SER A 266 -8.04 -7.16 -21.41
N TRP A 267 -8.82 -8.22 -21.17
CA TRP A 267 -10.10 -8.43 -21.85
C TRP A 267 -11.01 -7.20 -21.72
N ASN A 268 -11.09 -6.64 -20.51
CA ASN A 268 -11.96 -5.50 -20.20
C ASN A 268 -11.62 -4.28 -21.05
N ASP A 269 -10.33 -3.99 -21.26
CA ASP A 269 -9.90 -2.80 -21.99
C ASP A 269 -10.25 -2.90 -23.47
N HIS A 270 -9.96 -4.05 -24.10
CA HIS A 270 -10.36 -4.30 -25.48
C HIS A 270 -11.88 -4.36 -25.67
N TYR A 271 -12.61 -4.95 -24.71
CA TYR A 271 -14.07 -4.96 -24.73
C TYR A 271 -14.64 -3.54 -24.67
N ASN A 272 -14.19 -2.73 -23.69
CA ASN A 272 -14.60 -1.35 -23.53
C ASN A 272 -14.24 -0.49 -24.75
N LYS A 273 -13.07 -0.71 -25.36
CA LYS A 273 -12.67 -0.05 -26.61
C LYS A 273 -13.65 -0.37 -27.73
N SER A 274 -13.96 -1.65 -27.96
CA SER A 274 -14.92 -2.04 -29.00
C SER A 274 -16.29 -1.41 -28.78
N TYR A 275 -16.77 -1.42 -27.52
CA TYR A 275 -18.06 -0.86 -27.18
C TYR A 275 -18.09 0.65 -27.42
N ALA A 276 -17.06 1.39 -27.00
CA ALA A 276 -16.95 2.82 -27.27
C ALA A 276 -16.92 3.12 -28.78
N LEU A 277 -16.15 2.35 -29.57
CA LEU A 277 -16.04 2.52 -31.02
C LEU A 277 -17.36 2.25 -31.74
N GLU A 278 -18.10 1.21 -31.35
CA GLU A 278 -19.42 0.89 -31.89
C GLU A 278 -20.40 2.05 -31.66
N ARG A 279 -20.42 2.61 -30.45
CA ARG A 279 -21.28 3.75 -30.09
C ARG A 279 -20.93 5.04 -30.84
N LEU A 280 -19.70 5.13 -31.36
CA LEU A 280 -19.23 6.21 -32.22
C LEU A 280 -19.37 5.92 -33.71
N GLY A 281 -19.90 4.76 -34.10
CA GLY A 281 -20.06 4.34 -35.50
C GLY A 281 -18.76 3.89 -36.18
N ARG A 282 -17.68 3.67 -35.44
CA ARG A 282 -16.36 3.21 -35.94
C ARG A 282 -16.33 1.68 -35.99
N MET A 283 -17.15 1.09 -36.85
CA MET A 283 -17.45 -0.35 -36.83
C MET A 283 -16.24 -1.26 -37.11
N GLU A 284 -15.41 -0.93 -38.09
CA GLU A 284 -14.23 -1.75 -38.45
C GLU A 284 -13.20 -1.83 -37.31
N GLU A 285 -12.96 -0.70 -36.65
CA GLU A 285 -12.07 -0.64 -35.48
C GLU A 285 -12.67 -1.36 -34.27
N SER A 286 -14.00 -1.27 -34.11
CA SER A 286 -14.73 -2.01 -33.07
C SER A 286 -14.58 -3.53 -33.24
N GLU A 287 -14.77 -4.04 -34.46
CA GLU A 287 -14.61 -5.47 -34.77
C GLU A 287 -13.20 -5.96 -34.46
N THR A 288 -12.19 -5.16 -34.81
CA THR A 288 -10.79 -5.46 -34.48
C THR A 288 -10.56 -5.57 -32.97
N ALA A 289 -11.02 -4.56 -32.21
CA ALA A 289 -10.90 -4.56 -30.75
C ALA A 289 -11.69 -5.72 -30.11
N ARG A 290 -12.87 -6.04 -30.64
CA ARG A 290 -13.70 -7.16 -30.18
C ARG A 290 -13.02 -8.51 -30.42
N GLY A 291 -12.40 -8.70 -31.59
CA GLY A 291 -11.65 -9.90 -31.91
C GLY A 291 -10.49 -10.16 -30.94
N ILE A 292 -9.76 -9.11 -30.55
CA ILE A 292 -8.70 -9.21 -29.53
C ILE A 292 -9.30 -9.57 -28.17
N ALA A 293 -10.38 -8.90 -27.75
CA ALA A 293 -11.08 -9.23 -26.50
C ALA A 293 -11.49 -10.71 -26.50
N ASP A 294 -12.15 -11.20 -27.54
CA ASP A 294 -12.57 -12.60 -27.59
C ASP A 294 -11.40 -13.59 -27.55
N SER A 295 -10.24 -13.26 -28.13
CA SER A 295 -9.03 -14.09 -27.99
C SER A 295 -8.51 -14.16 -26.55
N LEU A 296 -8.59 -13.05 -25.81
CA LEU A 296 -8.14 -12.98 -24.41
C LEU A 296 -9.10 -13.71 -23.45
N ARG A 297 -10.39 -13.79 -23.78
CA ARG A 297 -11.37 -14.52 -22.94
C ARG A 297 -11.13 -16.03 -22.95
N ASN A 298 -10.54 -16.54 -24.03
CA ASN A 298 -10.39 -17.97 -24.30
C ASN A 298 -8.98 -18.50 -23.98
N ALA A 299 -8.07 -17.66 -23.49
CA ALA A 299 -6.71 -17.98 -23.10
C ALA A 299 -6.61 -18.19 -21.58
#